data_AF-A0A8S1HGM6-F1
#
_entry.id   AF-A0A8S1HGM6-F1
#
_cell.length_a   1.000
_cell.length_b   1.000
_cell.length_c   1.000
_cell.angle_alpha   90.00
_cell.angle_beta   90.00
_cell.angle_gamma   90.00
#
_symmetry.space_group_name_H-M   'P 1'
#
loop_
_entity.id
_entity.type
_entity.pdbx_description
1 polymer ?
#
loop_
_entity_poly.entity_id
_entity_poly.type
_entity_poly.pdbx_seq_one_letter_code
_entity_poly.pdbx_strand_id
1 'polypeptide(L)'
;MSGTESGAVTCLTSGLIVRSSAFRLFFFKGSTMDNEQIAGAIVFPVALVGVLANWTVALLLRRLPSLNNAFGRLTASQATGDAVHSTLFGFFYAPMLMFDITFLRSHSKHIGHALLVCYDISVYSHLFISLNRFCAIYFPLNYDRLFNHKNTTKIIIFTWAVAILSSFYFYQYGQ
;
A
#
# COMPACT_ATOMS: atom_id res chain seq x y z
N MET A 1 23.90 3.09 27.59
CA MET A 1 23.47 2.54 26.29
C MET A 1 22.10 1.88 26.48
N SER A 2 21.02 2.65 26.40
CA SER A 2 19.63 2.14 26.43
C SER A 2 18.74 3.34 26.09
N GLY A 3 18.29 3.47 24.85
CA GLY A 3 17.48 4.64 24.49
C GLY A 3 17.00 4.75 23.04
N THR A 4 17.54 3.97 22.10
CA THR A 4 17.22 4.14 20.66
C THR A 4 16.29 3.09 20.06
N GLU A 5 15.92 2.03 20.79
CA GLU A 5 15.07 0.95 20.25
C GLU A 5 13.55 1.14 20.52
N SER A 6 13.16 2.04 21.42
CA SER A 6 11.74 2.17 21.84
C SER A 6 10.86 2.95 20.85
N GLY A 7 11.43 3.93 20.12
CA GLY A 7 10.68 4.78 19.19
C GLY A 7 10.25 4.07 17.89
N ALA A 8 11.10 3.19 17.35
CA ALA A 8 10.78 2.44 16.14
C ALA A 8 9.67 1.40 16.37
N VAL A 9 9.70 0.72 17.53
CA VAL A 9 8.68 -0.26 17.93
C VAL A 9 7.35 0.43 18.21
N THR A 10 7.36 1.63 18.82
CA THR A 10 6.13 2.39 19.09
C THR A 10 5.51 2.98 17.81
N CYS A 11 6.32 3.37 16.83
CA CYS A 11 5.84 3.80 15.51
C CYS A 11 5.24 2.63 14.71
N LEU A 12 5.86 1.44 14.78
CA LEU A 12 5.35 0.22 14.14
C LEU A 12 4.05 -0.29 14.79
N THR A 13 3.94 -0.26 16.12
CA THR A 13 2.69 -0.62 16.82
C THR A 13 1.58 0.40 16.56
N SER A 14 1.91 1.69 16.48
CA SER A 14 0.96 2.74 16.08
C SER A 14 0.46 2.55 14.65
N GLY A 15 1.34 2.17 13.71
CA GLY A 15 0.96 1.82 12.34
C GLY A 15 0.06 0.58 12.25
N LEU A 16 0.29 -0.43 13.10
CA LEU A 16 -0.60 -1.60 13.22
C LEU A 16 -1.96 -1.25 13.84
N ILE A 17 -1.98 -0.33 14.83
CA ILE A 17 -3.20 0.18 15.45
C ILE A 17 -4.00 1.04 14.46
N VAL A 18 -3.34 1.89 13.66
CA VAL A 18 -3.98 2.64 12.57
C VAL A 18 -4.48 1.71 11.47
N ARG A 19 -3.72 0.67 11.09
CA ARG A 19 -4.16 -0.39 10.16
C ARG A 19 -5.43 -1.09 10.64
N SER A 20 -5.47 -1.50 11.90
CA SER A 20 -6.63 -2.21 12.48
C SER A 20 -7.82 -1.28 12.72
N SER A 21 -7.57 -0.02 13.14
CA SER A 21 -8.61 0.95 13.46
C SER A 21 -9.22 1.58 12.21
N ALA A 22 -8.42 2.03 11.23
CA ALA A 22 -8.95 2.58 9.98
C ALA A 22 -9.67 1.51 9.16
N PHE A 23 -9.13 0.28 9.12
CA PHE A 23 -9.80 -0.83 8.47
C PHE A 23 -11.10 -1.24 9.20
N ARG A 24 -11.10 -1.40 10.54
CA ARG A 24 -12.35 -1.72 11.27
C ARG A 24 -13.39 -0.59 11.26
N LEU A 25 -12.96 0.67 11.36
CA LEU A 25 -13.85 1.82 11.40
C LEU A 25 -14.47 2.10 10.02
N PHE A 26 -13.73 1.86 8.93
CA PHE A 26 -14.23 2.08 7.57
C PHE A 26 -14.96 0.86 6.99
N PHE A 27 -14.63 -0.38 7.39
CA PHE A 27 -15.24 -1.59 6.82
C PHE A 27 -16.33 -2.25 7.67
N PHE A 28 -16.44 -2.03 9.00
CA PHE A 28 -17.20 -2.98 9.83
C PHE A 28 -18.03 -2.46 11.02
N LYS A 29 -18.22 -1.14 11.22
CA LYS A 29 -19.01 -0.69 12.39
C LYS A 29 -20.22 0.17 12.05
N GLY A 30 -21.36 -0.51 11.91
CA GLY A 30 -22.68 0.03 12.26
C GLY A 30 -23.23 1.17 11.40
N SER A 31 -22.93 1.19 10.11
CA SER A 31 -23.51 2.13 9.14
C SER A 31 -24.93 1.71 8.74
N THR A 32 -25.85 2.66 8.67
CA THR A 32 -27.12 2.47 7.95
C THR A 32 -26.83 2.33 6.45
N MET A 33 -27.73 1.69 5.69
CA MET A 33 -27.55 1.51 4.24
C MET A 33 -27.28 2.84 3.53
N ASP A 34 -27.95 3.91 3.95
CA ASP A 34 -27.75 5.27 3.43
C ASP A 34 -26.29 5.75 3.61
N ASN A 35 -25.67 5.47 4.76
CA ASN A 35 -24.29 5.87 5.04
C ASN A 35 -23.29 5.09 4.17
N GLU A 36 -23.56 3.82 3.89
CA GLU A 36 -22.73 3.00 3.00
C GLU A 36 -22.79 3.50 1.56
N GLN A 37 -23.97 3.82 1.06
CA GLN A 37 -24.15 4.35 -0.29
C GLN A 37 -23.46 5.70 -0.47
N ILE A 38 -23.55 6.60 0.53
CA ILE A 38 -22.84 7.87 0.54
C ILE A 38 -21.33 7.64 0.55
N ALA A 39 -20.82 6.73 1.39
CA ALA A 39 -19.40 6.39 1.42
C ALA A 39 -18.92 5.87 0.05
N GLY A 40 -19.68 4.97 -0.58
CA GLY A 40 -19.41 4.47 -1.93
C GLY A 40 -19.37 5.59 -2.96
N ALA A 41 -20.33 6.52 -2.93
CA ALA A 41 -20.40 7.65 -3.84
C ALA A 41 -19.22 8.64 -3.69
N ILE A 42 -18.68 8.80 -2.48
CA ILE A 42 -17.50 9.63 -2.23
C ILE A 42 -16.21 8.91 -2.64
N VAL A 43 -16.09 7.62 -2.32
CA VAL A 43 -14.89 6.82 -2.60
C VAL A 43 -14.71 6.59 -4.11
N PHE A 44 -15.81 6.43 -4.86
CA PHE A 44 -15.77 6.14 -6.29
C PHE A 44 -14.95 7.17 -7.12
N PRO A 45 -15.23 8.49 -7.09
CA PRO A 45 -14.46 9.46 -7.86
C PRO A 45 -12.99 9.53 -7.43
N VAL A 46 -12.70 9.42 -6.13
CA VAL A 46 -11.32 9.42 -5.60
C VAL A 46 -10.56 8.20 -6.12
N ALA A 47 -11.20 7.03 -6.12
CA ALA A 47 -10.62 5.81 -6.65
C ALA A 47 -10.36 5.89 -8.15
N LEU A 48 -11.27 6.47 -8.94
CA LEU A 48 -11.07 6.66 -10.38
C LEU A 48 -9.86 7.57 -10.69
N VAL A 49 -9.73 8.68 -9.97
CA VAL A 49 -8.55 9.54 -10.08
C VAL A 49 -7.29 8.77 -9.69
N GLY A 50 -7.36 7.99 -8.60
CA GLY A 50 -6.27 7.12 -8.16
C GLY A 50 -5.84 6.10 -9.21
N VAL A 51 -6.80 5.46 -9.89
CA VAL A 51 -6.52 4.50 -10.98
C VAL A 51 -5.75 5.18 -12.10
N LEU A 52 -6.28 6.29 -12.62
CA LEU A 52 -5.66 7.00 -13.74
C LEU A 52 -4.26 7.51 -13.38
N ALA A 53 -4.11 8.17 -12.23
CA ALA A 53 -2.85 8.74 -11.79
C ALA A 53 -1.79 7.65 -11.53
N ASN A 54 -2.12 6.63 -10.73
CA ASN A 54 -1.13 5.64 -10.31
C ASN A 54 -0.74 4.69 -11.45
N TRP A 55 -1.66 4.30 -12.33
CA TRP A 55 -1.28 3.54 -13.53
C TRP A 55 -0.39 4.37 -14.46
N THR A 56 -0.69 5.65 -14.65
CA THR A 56 0.15 6.55 -15.45
C THR A 56 1.56 6.64 -14.87
N VAL A 57 1.70 6.89 -13.56
CA VAL A 57 3.01 6.94 -12.88
C VAL A 57 3.73 5.59 -12.99
N ALA A 58 3.04 4.48 -12.71
CA ALA A 58 3.60 3.14 -12.76
C ALA A 58 4.12 2.77 -14.16
N LEU A 59 3.45 3.21 -15.23
CA LEU A 59 3.87 2.98 -16.62
C LEU A 59 4.99 3.94 -17.04
N LEU A 60 4.87 5.24 -16.75
CA LEU A 60 5.87 6.24 -17.11
C LEU A 60 7.22 5.95 -16.47
N LEU A 61 7.25 5.62 -15.17
CA LEU A 61 8.50 5.31 -14.47
C LEU A 61 9.21 4.07 -15.03
N ARG A 62 8.46 3.11 -15.61
CA ARG A 62 9.04 1.94 -16.27
C ARG A 62 9.54 2.21 -17.69
N ARG A 63 9.06 3.29 -18.32
CA ARG A 63 9.39 3.64 -19.71
C ARG A 63 10.50 4.68 -19.82
N LEU A 64 10.64 5.55 -18.81
CA LEU A 64 11.60 6.65 -18.82
C LEU A 64 13.03 6.15 -18.48
N PRO A 65 13.99 6.20 -19.42
CA PRO A 65 15.36 5.73 -19.16
C PRO A 65 16.07 6.51 -18.05
N SER A 66 15.77 7.81 -17.93
CA SER A 66 16.32 8.69 -16.88
C SER A 66 15.90 8.28 -15.45
N LEU A 67 14.84 7.49 -15.32
CA LEU A 67 14.32 6.98 -14.04
C LEU A 67 14.62 5.49 -13.86
N ASN A 68 15.48 4.90 -14.69
CA ASN A 68 15.99 3.53 -14.51
C ASN A 68 17.08 3.43 -13.42
N ASN A 69 16.90 4.17 -12.33
CA ASN A 69 17.74 4.14 -11.13
C ASN A 69 16.95 3.54 -9.95
N ALA A 70 17.59 3.41 -8.80
CA ALA A 70 16.94 2.78 -7.64
C ALA A 70 15.68 3.52 -7.19
N PHE A 71 15.73 4.86 -7.17
CA PHE A 71 14.58 5.69 -6.82
C PHE A 71 13.39 5.42 -7.75
N GLY A 72 13.58 5.55 -9.07
CA GLY A 72 12.49 5.37 -10.04
C GLY A 72 11.90 3.97 -10.01
N ARG A 73 12.71 2.94 -9.76
CA ARG A 73 12.24 1.56 -9.61
C ARG A 73 11.43 1.32 -8.33
N LEU A 74 11.87 1.87 -7.20
CA LEU A 74 11.11 1.81 -5.95
C LEU A 74 9.79 2.57 -6.06
N THR A 75 9.81 3.76 -6.67
CA THR A 75 8.59 4.55 -6.92
C THR A 75 7.65 3.83 -7.91
N ALA A 76 8.18 3.15 -8.93
CA ALA A 76 7.35 2.34 -9.83
C ALA A 76 6.69 1.16 -9.10
N SER A 77 7.39 0.53 -8.15
CA SER A 77 6.82 -0.51 -7.28
C SER A 77 5.67 0.04 -6.42
N GLN A 78 5.91 1.17 -5.72
CA GLN A 78 4.89 1.83 -4.89
C GLN A 78 3.65 2.19 -5.72
N ALA A 79 3.84 2.89 -6.84
CA ALA A 79 2.75 3.30 -7.73
C ALA A 79 1.97 2.11 -8.30
N THR A 80 2.60 0.94 -8.46
CA THR A 80 1.90 -0.27 -8.89
C THR A 80 1.00 -0.81 -7.78
N GLY A 81 1.48 -0.83 -6.54
CA GLY A 81 0.63 -1.16 -5.38
C GLY A 81 -0.55 -0.20 -5.25
N ASP A 82 -0.31 1.10 -5.35
CA ASP A 82 -1.34 2.15 -5.28
C ASP A 82 -2.34 2.07 -6.45
N ALA A 83 -1.88 1.70 -7.65
CA ALA A 83 -2.73 1.49 -8.82
C ALA A 83 -3.68 0.29 -8.64
N VAL A 84 -3.15 -0.84 -8.14
CA VAL A 84 -3.99 -2.02 -7.85
C VAL A 84 -4.96 -1.70 -6.70
N HIS A 85 -4.50 -1.03 -5.65
CA HIS A 85 -5.33 -0.62 -4.51
C HIS A 85 -6.50 0.26 -4.95
N SER A 86 -6.24 1.31 -5.72
CA SER A 86 -7.28 2.20 -6.25
C SER A 86 -8.21 1.50 -7.24
N THR A 87 -7.71 0.53 -8.02
CA THR A 87 -8.55 -0.31 -8.90
C THR A 87 -9.53 -1.17 -8.10
N LEU A 88 -9.06 -1.82 -7.03
CA LEU A 88 -9.91 -2.60 -6.12
C LEU A 88 -10.97 -1.71 -5.44
N PHE A 89 -10.59 -0.50 -5.02
CA PHE A 89 -11.53 0.44 -4.45
C PHE A 89 -12.60 0.92 -5.44
N GLY A 90 -12.20 1.27 -6.67
CA GLY A 90 -13.10 1.85 -7.67
C GLY A 90 -14.03 0.85 -8.33
N PHE A 91 -13.56 -0.38 -8.57
CA PHE A 91 -14.32 -1.38 -9.35
C PHE A 91 -14.94 -2.50 -8.51
N PHE A 92 -14.54 -2.64 -7.24
CA PHE A 92 -15.13 -3.65 -6.34
C PHE A 92 -15.77 -3.01 -5.11
N TYR A 93 -15.00 -2.25 -4.33
CA TYR A 93 -15.51 -1.75 -3.04
C TYR A 93 -16.59 -0.68 -3.19
N ALA A 94 -16.36 0.36 -3.99
CA ALA A 94 -17.35 1.43 -4.17
C ALA A 94 -18.66 0.93 -4.82
N PRO A 95 -18.64 0.12 -5.90
CA PRO A 95 -19.87 -0.47 -6.44
C PRO A 95 -20.60 -1.39 -5.46
N MET A 96 -19.86 -2.16 -4.65
CA MET A 96 -20.45 -3.00 -3.58
C MET A 96 -21.25 -2.15 -2.59
N LEU A 97 -20.73 -0.98 -2.19
CA LEU A 97 -21.42 -0.07 -1.26
C LEU A 97 -22.59 0.68 -1.90
N MET A 98 -22.44 1.17 -3.13
CA MET A 98 -23.48 1.99 -3.80
C MET A 98 -24.72 1.19 -4.17
N PHE A 99 -24.54 -0.04 -4.65
CA PHE A 99 -25.61 -0.88 -5.18
C PHE A 99 -26.01 -2.05 -4.25
N ASP A 100 -25.40 -2.13 -3.06
CA ASP A 100 -25.58 -3.23 -2.11
C ASP A 100 -25.51 -4.63 -2.75
N ILE A 101 -24.46 -4.84 -3.56
CA ILE A 101 -24.32 -6.08 -4.34
C ILE A 101 -23.91 -7.22 -3.40
N THR A 102 -24.88 -8.08 -3.07
CA THR A 102 -24.70 -9.24 -2.17
C THR A 102 -23.57 -10.17 -2.59
N PHE A 103 -23.39 -10.39 -3.90
CA PHE A 103 -22.28 -11.20 -4.44
C PHE A 103 -20.90 -10.59 -4.15
N LEU A 104 -20.74 -9.27 -4.26
CA LEU A 104 -19.47 -8.62 -3.92
C LEU A 104 -19.28 -8.59 -2.40
N ARG A 105 -20.37 -8.43 -1.65
CA ARG A 105 -20.37 -8.48 -0.19
C ARG A 105 -19.92 -9.85 0.34
N SER A 106 -20.31 -10.95 -0.32
CA SER A 106 -19.83 -12.30 0.05
C SER A 106 -18.34 -12.51 -0.23
N HIS A 107 -17.77 -11.81 -1.22
CA HIS A 107 -16.34 -11.84 -1.54
C HIS A 107 -15.51 -10.73 -0.86
N SER A 108 -16.17 -9.87 -0.07
CA SER A 108 -15.54 -8.69 0.55
C SER A 108 -14.37 -9.04 1.46
N LYS A 109 -14.37 -10.21 2.11
CA LYS A 109 -13.25 -10.69 2.94
C LYS A 109 -11.97 -10.87 2.11
N HIS A 110 -12.07 -11.46 0.93
CA HIS A 110 -10.93 -11.68 0.05
C HIS A 110 -10.44 -10.38 -0.59
N ILE A 111 -11.37 -9.52 -1.01
CA ILE A 111 -11.05 -8.20 -1.58
C ILE A 111 -10.40 -7.30 -0.52
N GLY A 112 -10.94 -7.28 0.70
CA GLY A 112 -10.37 -6.54 1.83
C GLY A 112 -8.96 -7.02 2.19
N HIS A 113 -8.71 -8.33 2.10
CA HIS A 113 -7.35 -8.86 2.28
C HIS A 113 -6.40 -8.40 1.18
N ALA A 114 -6.82 -8.44 -0.09
CA ALA A 114 -6.00 -7.94 -1.20
C ALA A 114 -5.69 -6.43 -1.06
N LEU A 115 -6.67 -5.63 -0.59
CA LEU A 115 -6.48 -4.21 -0.29
C LEU A 115 -5.44 -3.97 0.81
N LEU A 116 -5.45 -4.78 1.87
CA LEU A 116 -4.45 -4.73 2.94
C LEU A 116 -3.04 -5.07 2.44
N VAL A 117 -2.90 -6.09 1.58
CA VAL A 117 -1.62 -6.42 0.95
C VAL A 117 -1.10 -5.24 0.14
N CYS A 118 -1.95 -4.62 -0.69
CA CYS A 118 -1.55 -3.47 -1.51
C CYS A 118 -1.15 -2.27 -0.65
N TYR A 119 -1.87 -2.03 0.45
CA TYR A 119 -1.53 -1.00 1.43
C TYR A 119 -0.14 -1.24 2.04
N ASP A 120 0.15 -2.46 2.48
CA ASP A 120 1.44 -2.81 3.05
C ASP A 120 2.59 -2.67 2.04
N ILE A 121 2.36 -3.09 0.78
CA ILE A 121 3.33 -2.88 -0.31
C ILE A 121 3.66 -1.40 -0.46
N SER A 122 2.64 -0.52 -0.41
CA SER A 122 2.84 0.92 -0.52
C SER A 122 3.64 1.48 0.65
N VAL A 123 3.27 1.12 1.89
CA VAL A 123 3.96 1.55 3.12
C VAL A 123 5.43 1.11 3.13
N TYR A 124 5.71 -0.17 2.84
CA TYR A 124 7.08 -0.67 2.82
C TYR A 124 7.89 -0.09 1.65
N SER A 125 7.29 0.06 0.47
CA SER A 125 7.96 0.73 -0.65
C SER A 125 8.32 2.18 -0.30
N HIS A 126 7.41 2.91 0.36
CA HIS A 126 7.63 4.29 0.78
C HIS A 126 8.77 4.42 1.79
N LEU A 127 8.87 3.48 2.73
CA LEU A 127 9.98 3.39 3.67
C LEU A 127 11.31 3.24 2.91
N PHE A 128 11.41 2.32 1.95
CA PHE A 128 12.64 2.13 1.19
C PHE A 128 12.96 3.28 0.22
N ILE A 129 11.95 4.00 -0.29
CA ILE A 129 12.17 5.25 -1.04
C ILE A 129 12.82 6.30 -0.14
N SER A 130 12.33 6.42 1.10
CA SER A 130 12.86 7.34 2.10
C SER A 130 14.30 6.97 2.50
N LEU A 131 14.57 5.67 2.72
CA LEU A 131 15.92 5.17 2.97
C LEU A 131 16.85 5.38 1.78
N ASN A 132 16.38 5.17 0.55
CA ASN A 132 17.15 5.46 -0.66
C ASN A 132 17.56 6.93 -0.72
N ARG A 133 16.63 7.86 -0.44
CA ARG A 133 16.93 9.31 -0.40
C ARG A 133 17.91 9.65 0.71
N PHE A 134 17.74 9.07 1.89
CA PHE A 134 18.65 9.23 3.02
C PHE A 134 20.07 8.75 2.66
N CYS A 135 20.22 7.53 2.13
CA CYS A 135 21.53 6.99 1.75
C CYS A 135 22.20 7.78 0.63
N ALA A 136 21.43 8.29 -0.35
CA ALA A 136 21.98 9.12 -1.43
C ALA A 136 22.60 10.43 -0.90
N ILE A 137 22.04 11.00 0.17
CA ILE A 137 22.50 12.26 0.76
C ILE A 137 23.64 12.02 1.77
N TYR A 138 23.45 11.07 2.70
CA TYR A 138 24.37 10.87 3.82
C TYR A 138 25.54 9.93 3.50
N PHE A 139 25.39 9.01 2.54
CA PHE A 139 26.41 8.01 2.22
C PHE A 139 26.68 7.90 0.70
N PRO A 140 27.07 8.99 0.02
CA PRO A 140 27.21 9.00 -1.43
C PRO A 140 28.21 7.97 -1.96
N LEU A 141 29.34 7.75 -1.27
CA LEU A 141 30.38 6.78 -1.68
C LEU A 141 29.90 5.32 -1.62
N ASN A 142 28.93 5.02 -0.76
CA ASN A 142 28.40 3.66 -0.59
C ASN A 142 27.02 3.48 -1.25
N TYR A 143 26.43 4.56 -1.78
CA TYR A 143 25.08 4.54 -2.35
C TYR A 143 24.97 3.51 -3.48
N ASP A 144 25.92 3.53 -4.43
CA ASP A 144 25.91 2.60 -5.55
C ASP A 144 26.09 1.14 -5.12
N ARG A 145 26.78 0.91 -3.98
CA ARG A 145 26.90 -0.43 -3.42
C ARG A 145 25.59 -0.90 -2.76
N LEU A 146 24.90 -0.01 -2.05
CA LEU A 146 23.65 -0.34 -1.35
C LEU A 146 22.46 -0.44 -2.31
N PHE A 147 22.29 0.55 -3.19
CA PHE A 147 21.16 0.74 -4.10
C PHE A 147 21.53 0.55 -5.57
N ASN A 148 22.42 -0.40 -5.90
CA ASN A 148 22.55 -0.85 -7.29
C ASN A 148 21.27 -1.55 -7.78
N HIS A 149 21.23 -1.82 -9.08
CA HIS A 149 20.11 -2.47 -9.74
C HIS A 149 19.74 -3.83 -9.10
N LYS A 150 20.72 -4.70 -8.82
CA LYS A 150 20.45 -6.04 -8.26
C LYS A 150 19.89 -5.93 -6.84
N ASN A 151 20.48 -5.09 -5.99
CA ASN A 151 20.04 -4.91 -4.61
C ASN A 151 18.66 -4.25 -4.54
N THR A 152 18.38 -3.26 -5.38
CA THR A 152 17.06 -2.64 -5.47
C THR A 152 15.99 -3.66 -5.87
N THR A 153 16.29 -4.58 -6.80
CA THR A 153 15.37 -5.68 -7.13
C THR A 153 15.09 -6.56 -5.92
N LYS A 154 16.13 -6.93 -5.16
CA LYS A 154 15.97 -7.73 -3.94
C LYS A 154 15.13 -7.01 -2.89
N ILE A 155 15.33 -5.70 -2.71
CA ILE A 155 14.54 -4.87 -1.80
C ILE A 155 13.06 -4.89 -2.23
N ILE A 156 12.77 -4.70 -3.51
CA ILE A 156 11.38 -4.75 -4.02
C ILE A 156 10.77 -6.13 -3.73
N ILE A 157 11.45 -7.23 -4.09
CA ILE A 157 10.95 -8.58 -3.81
C ILE A 157 10.72 -8.79 -2.30
N PHE A 158 11.64 -8.32 -1.47
CA PHE A 158 11.53 -8.39 -0.01
C PHE A 158 10.31 -7.60 0.50
N THR A 159 10.09 -6.37 0.05
CA THR A 159 8.92 -5.57 0.47
C THR A 159 7.60 -6.24 0.12
N TRP A 160 7.50 -6.85 -1.06
CA TRP A 160 6.31 -7.59 -1.48
C TRP A 160 6.11 -8.85 -0.65
N ALA A 161 7.17 -9.61 -0.39
CA ALA A 161 7.10 -10.80 0.45
C ALA A 161 6.66 -10.47 1.88
N VAL A 162 7.24 -9.43 2.51
CA VAL A 162 6.87 -9.01 3.86
C VAL A 162 5.43 -8.50 3.92
N ALA A 163 4.96 -7.75 2.91
CA ALA A 163 3.56 -7.30 2.84
C ALA A 163 2.58 -8.48 2.80
N ILE A 164 2.87 -9.47 1.96
CA ILE A 164 2.05 -10.67 1.83
C ILE A 164 2.06 -11.46 3.14
N LEU A 165 3.23 -11.71 3.73
CA LEU A 165 3.35 -12.45 4.99
C LEU A 165 2.68 -11.73 6.17
N SER A 166 2.85 -10.41 6.29
CA SER A 166 2.20 -9.59 7.32
C SER A 166 0.68 -9.66 7.19
N SER A 167 0.16 -9.58 5.96
CA SER A 167 -1.27 -9.71 5.70
C SER A 167 -1.80 -11.10 6.02
N PHE A 168 -1.07 -12.18 5.71
CA PHE A 168 -1.47 -13.55 6.06
C PHE A 168 -1.50 -13.79 7.57
N TYR A 169 -0.52 -13.27 8.30
CA TYR A 169 -0.51 -13.33 9.75
C TYR A 169 -1.77 -12.67 10.33
N PHE A 170 -2.12 -11.47 9.84
CA PHE A 170 -3.34 -10.79 10.28
C PHE A 170 -4.62 -11.55 9.88
N TYR A 171 -4.63 -12.24 8.73
CA TYR A 171 -5.78 -13.03 8.28
C TYR A 171 -6.04 -14.27 9.14
N GLN A 172 -4.99 -14.93 9.65
CA GLN A 172 -5.11 -16.13 10.48
C GLN A 172 -5.44 -15.81 11.94
N TYR A 173 -4.84 -14.76 12.51
CA TYR A 173 -5.00 -14.39 13.93
C TYR A 173 -6.05 -13.29 14.19
N GLY A 174 -6.57 -12.65 13.14
CA GLY A 174 -7.59 -11.61 13.23
C GLY A 174 -9.04 -12.12 13.14
N GLN A 175 -9.26 -13.44 13.16
CA GLN A 175 -10.59 -14.05 13.33
C GLN A 175 -10.92 -14.18 14.82
#